data_AF-A0A380E5J8-F1
#
_entry.id   AF-A0A380E5J8-F1
#
_cell.length_a   1.000
_cell.length_b   1.000
_cell.length_c   1.000
_cell.angle_alpha   90.00
_cell.angle_beta   90.00
_cell.angle_gamma   90.00
#
_symmetry.space_group_name_H-M   'P 1'
#
loop_
_entity.id
_entity.type
_entity.pdbx_description
1 polymer ?
#
loop_
_entity_poly.entity_id
_entity_poly.type
_entity_poly.pdbx_seq_one_letter_code
_entity_poly.pdbx_strand_id
1 'polypeptide(L)' 'MVSVEGSSIVYSAHTDSGNSGSPVLNSNNELVGIHFASDVKIDDNRNAYGVYFTPEIKKFIAENIDK' A
#
# COMPACT_ATOMS: atom_id res chain seq x y z
N MET A 1 -1.49 -13.01 -2.31
CA MET A 1 -2.90 -12.67 -1.96
C MET A 1 -2.98 -11.18 -1.72
N VAL A 2 -4.12 -10.53 -1.98
CA VAL A 2 -4.38 -9.12 -1.63
C VAL A 2 -5.68 -9.04 -0.84
N SER A 3 -5.70 -8.34 0.28
CA SER A 3 -6.90 -8.02 1.05
C SER A 3 -6.94 -6.54 1.43
N VAL A 4 -8.15 -6.00 1.60
CA VAL A 4 -8.38 -4.61 2.03
C VAL A 4 -9.27 -4.64 3.25
N GLU A 5 -8.82 -4.01 4.33
CA GLU A 5 -9.54 -3.90 5.60
C GLU A 5 -9.50 -2.44 6.06
N GLY A 6 -10.63 -1.74 5.92
CA GLY A 6 -10.71 -0.30 6.19
C GLY A 6 -9.74 0.51 5.32
N SER A 7 -8.78 1.18 5.96
CA SER A 7 -7.72 1.95 5.31
C SER A 7 -6.42 1.17 5.10
N SER A 8 -6.40 -0.14 5.36
CA SER A 8 -5.22 -0.99 5.18
C SER A 8 -5.36 -1.90 3.96
N ILE A 9 -4.29 -2.03 3.18
CA ILE A 9 -4.13 -3.07 2.15
C ILE A 9 -3.01 -4.01 2.57
N VAL A 10 -3.28 -5.32 2.53
CA VAL A 10 -2.31 -6.38 2.84
C VAL A 10 -2.02 -7.14 1.55
N TYR A 11 -0.75 -7.42 1.27
CA TYR A 11 -0.33 -8.10 0.07
C TYR A 11 0.94 -8.93 0.27
N SER A 12 1.13 -9.96 -0.54
CA SER A 12 2.25 -10.91 -0.42
C SER A 12 3.44 -10.57 -1.33
N ALA A 13 3.58 -9.32 -1.78
CA ALA A 13 4.74 -8.93 -2.57
C ALA A 13 5.93 -8.72 -1.63
N HIS A 14 7.09 -9.26 -2.02
CA HIS A 14 8.33 -9.07 -1.26
C HIS A 14 8.69 -7.59 -1.18
N THR A 15 9.03 -7.13 0.02
CA THR A 15 9.46 -5.76 0.29
C THR A 15 10.62 -5.75 1.27
N ASP A 16 11.55 -4.82 1.06
CA ASP A 16 12.72 -4.61 1.88
C ASP A 16 12.75 -3.19 2.45
N SER A 17 13.70 -2.96 3.35
CA SER A 17 14.01 -1.61 3.80
C SER A 17 14.35 -0.73 2.60
N GLY A 18 13.71 0.44 2.52
CA GLY A 18 13.78 1.32 1.35
C GLY A 18 12.53 1.26 0.46
N ASN A 19 11.68 0.24 0.56
CA ASN A 19 10.40 0.24 -0.16
C ASN A 19 9.33 1.13 0.49
N SER A 20 9.54 1.66 1.70
CA SER A 20 8.61 2.60 2.35
C SER A 20 8.26 3.78 1.42
N GLY A 21 6.96 4.01 1.21
CA GLY A 21 6.47 5.03 0.28
C GLY A 21 6.23 4.53 -1.16
N SER A 22 6.59 3.29 -1.49
CA SER A 22 6.40 2.75 -2.84
C SER A 22 4.92 2.66 -3.22
N PRO A 23 4.58 2.88 -4.51
CA PRO A 23 3.22 2.70 -5.01
C PRO A 23 2.82 1.22 -5.00
N VAL A 24 1.61 0.94 -4.51
CA VAL A 24 0.94 -0.33 -4.71
C VAL A 24 0.03 -0.17 -5.92
N LEU A 25 0.32 -0.93 -6.99
CA LEU A 25 -0.38 -0.84 -8.27
C LEU A 25 -1.29 -2.06 -8.48
N ASN A 26 -2.45 -1.85 -9.10
CA ASN A 26 -3.26 -2.95 -9.63
C ASN A 26 -2.75 -3.39 -11.02
N SER A 27 -3.41 -4.39 -11.62
CA SER A 27 -3.05 -4.91 -12.95
C SER A 27 -3.19 -3.91 -14.11
N ASN A 28 -3.89 -2.77 -13.89
CA ASN A 28 -4.05 -1.70 -14.86
C ASN A 28 -3.04 -0.56 -14.67
N ASN A 29 -2.04 -0.74 -13.79
CA ASN A 29 -1.07 0.28 -13.38
C ASN A 29 -1.69 1.48 -12.64
N GLU A 30 -2.85 1.30 -12.00
CA GLU A 30 -3.48 2.35 -11.21
C GLU A 30 -2.99 2.28 -9.75
N LEU A 31 -2.69 3.45 -9.16
CA LEU A 31 -2.27 3.57 -7.76
C LEU A 31 -3.45 3.29 -6.82
N VAL A 32 -3.36 2.20 -6.06
CA VAL A 32 -4.40 1.79 -5.10
C VAL A 32 -3.99 1.97 -3.64
N GLY A 33 -2.71 2.20 -3.37
CA GLY A 33 -2.21 2.45 -2.02
C GLY A 33 -0.71 2.72 -1.97
N ILE A 34 -0.19 2.97 -0.77
CA ILE A 34 1.23 3.26 -0.50
C ILE A 34 1.79 2.29 0.53
N HIS A 35 2.91 1.64 0.24
CA HIS A 35 3.59 0.73 1.16
C HIS A 35 4.13 1.46 2.41
N PHE A 36 3.96 0.87 3.60
CA PHE A 36 4.56 1.40 4.83
C PHE A 36 5.22 0.37 5.75
N ALA A 37 4.87 -0.92 5.68
CA ALA A 37 5.42 -1.93 6.57
C ALA A 37 5.39 -3.33 5.96
N SER A 38 6.09 -4.27 6.59
CA SER A 38 6.02 -5.71 6.33
C SER A 38 6.22 -6.49 7.62
N ASP A 39 5.84 -7.77 7.60
CA ASP A 39 6.11 -8.67 8.72
C ASP A 39 7.62 -8.77 8.97
N VAL A 40 7.99 -8.89 10.26
CA VAL A 40 9.38 -9.02 10.70
C VAL A 40 9.96 -10.38 10.31
N LYS A 41 9.13 -11.42 10.20
CA LYS A 41 9.56 -12.75 9.80
C LYS A 41 9.94 -12.76 8.32
N ILE A 42 11.12 -13.31 8.03
CA ILE A 42 11.61 -13.50 6.67
C ILE A 42 11.31 -14.94 6.28
N ASP A 43 10.10 -15.18 5.79
CA ASP A 43 9.67 -16.44 5.18
C ASP A 43 8.74 -16.16 3.97
N ASP A 44 8.40 -17.20 3.23
CA ASP A 44 7.57 -17.11 2.02
C ASP A 44 6.13 -16.64 2.29
N ASN A 45 5.71 -16.56 3.55
CA ASN A 45 4.39 -16.09 3.97
C ASN A 45 4.42 -14.66 4.53
N ARG A 46 5.51 -13.92 4.32
CA ARG A 46 5.66 -12.52 4.75
C ARG A 46 4.64 -11.62 4.06
N ASN A 47 3.81 -10.94 4.84
CA ASN A 47 2.92 -9.90 4.31
C ASN A 47 3.62 -8.55 4.29
N ALA A 48 3.22 -7.75 3.31
CA ALA A 48 3.45 -6.32 3.23
C ALA A 48 2.13 -5.58 3.43
N TYR A 49 2.25 -4.38 3.99
CA TYR A 49 1.15 -3.54 4.43
C TYR A 49 1.26 -2.18 3.77
N GLY A 50 0.12 -1.65 3.35
CA GLY A 50 0.01 -0.33 2.78
C GLY A 50 -1.21 0.42 3.29
N VAL A 51 -1.21 1.73 3.07
CA VAL A 51 -2.39 2.57 3.21
C VAL A 51 -3.21 2.43 1.93
N TYR A 52 -4.43 1.90 2.04
CA TYR A 52 -5.36 1.80 0.93
C TYR A 52 -6.03 3.16 0.66
N PHE A 53 -6.17 3.52 -0.61
CA PHE A 53 -6.78 4.79 -1.00
C PHE A 53 -8.32 4.73 -0.95
N THR A 54 -8.86 4.84 0.26
CA THR A 54 -10.28 5.05 0.51
C THR A 54 -10.76 6.39 -0.08
N PRO A 55 -12.08 6.62 -0.25
CA PRO A 55 -12.61 7.91 -0.72
C PRO A 55 -12.12 9.10 0.12
N GLU A 56 -11.99 8.94 1.44
CA GLU A 56 -11.51 9.97 2.36
C GLU A 56 -10.04 10.32 2.12
N ILE A 57 -9.18 9.30 1.95
CA ILE A 57 -7.75 9.49 1.65
C ILE A 57 -7.56 10.09 0.26
N LYS A 58 -8.34 9.64 -0.74
CA LYS A 58 -8.33 10.22 -2.08
C LYS A 58 -8.72 11.71 -2.05
N LYS A 59 -9.72 12.07 -1.26
CA LYS A 59 -10.11 13.47 -1.04
C LYS A 59 -8.96 14.27 -0.43
N PHE A 60 -8.34 13.76 0.64
CA PHE A 60 -7.19 14.41 1.26
C PHE A 60 -6.04 14.63 0.26
N ILE A 61 -5.71 13.63 -0.56
CA ILE A 61 -4.65 13.76 -1.59
C ILE A 61 -5.06 14.83 -2.60
N ALA A 62 -6.27 14.74 -3.17
CA ALA A 62 -6.75 15.68 -4.18
C ALA A 62 -6.78 17.13 -3.69
N GLU A 63 -7.12 17.34 -2.42
CA GLU A 63 -7.09 18.66 -1.77
C GLU A 63 -5.67 19.22 -1.57
N ASN A 64 -4.60 18.45 -1.82
CA ASN A 64 -3.20 18.86 -1.64
C ASN A 64 -2.34 18.70 -2.90
N ILE A 65 -2.94 18.42 -4.06
CA ILE A 65 -2.23 18.44 -5.34
C ILE A 65 -1.93 19.89 -5.74
N ASP A 66 -0.68 20.18 -6.11
CA ASP A 66 -0.20 21.46 -6.66
C ASP A 66 -0.45 22.72 -5.78
N LYS A 67 -0.59 22.53 -4.47
CA LYS A 67 -0.48 23.63 -3.49
C LYS A 67 0.96 24.10 -3.35
#